data_AF-A0A958C9R7-F1
#
_entry.id   AF-A0A958C9R7-F1
#
_cell.length_a   1.000
_cell.length_b   1.000
_cell.length_c   1.000
_cell.angle_alpha   90.00
_cell.angle_beta   90.00
_cell.angle_gamma   90.00
#
_symmetry.space_group_name_H-M   'P 1'
#
loop_
_entity.id
_entity.type
_entity.pdbx_description
1 polymer ?
#
loop_
_entity_poly.entity_id
_entity_poly.type
_entity_poly.pdbx_seq_one_letter_code
_entity_poly.pdbx_strand_id
1 'polypeptide(L)'
;CHYRVATELVDSAPYNEIVHFCKIHRDKIETVFETLSYFDGVNFAARIKAPALFSTGLMDETCPPRTVFAAYNQIEGPKEIKVYPYNQHEGGQTDQTIEKLAFLANLWQ
;
A
#
# COMPACT_ATOMS: atom_id res chain seq x y z
N CYS A 1 -2.36 0.30 4.47
CA CYS A 1 -1.24 -0.63 4.77
C CYS A 1 -0.19 0.10 5.56
N HIS A 2 0.53 -0.63 6.42
CA HIS A 2 1.54 -0.11 7.33
C HIS A 2 1.00 1.09 8.13
N TYR A 3 -0.19 0.93 8.72
CA TYR A 3 -1.04 2.04 9.18
C TYR A 3 -0.32 3.05 10.06
N ARG A 4 0.43 2.59 11.07
CA ARG A 4 1.17 3.48 11.98
C ARG A 4 2.18 4.34 11.23
N VAL A 5 2.96 3.74 10.34
CA VAL A 5 3.91 4.46 9.51
C VAL A 5 3.20 5.42 8.56
N ALA A 6 2.07 5.04 7.97
CA ALA A 6 1.29 5.94 7.12
C ALA A 6 0.85 7.20 7.89
N THR A 7 0.31 7.04 9.11
CA THR A 7 -0.14 8.15 9.95
C THR A 7 0.98 9.07 10.45
N GLU A 8 2.23 8.60 10.42
CA GLU A 8 3.41 9.38 10.81
C GLU A 8 4.07 10.10 9.62
N LEU A 9 3.71 9.74 8.38
CA LEU A 9 4.32 10.26 7.15
C LEU A 9 3.47 11.33 6.46
N VAL A 10 2.14 11.16 6.46
CA VAL A 10 1.22 12.01 5.69
C VAL A 10 0.03 12.44 6.55
N ASP A 11 -0.52 13.61 6.21
CA ASP A 11 -1.73 14.19 6.84
C ASP A 11 -2.95 14.17 5.89
N SER A 12 -2.84 13.41 4.79
CA SER A 12 -3.90 13.23 3.80
C SER A 12 -4.98 12.25 4.30
N ALA A 13 -6.19 12.41 3.76
CA ALA A 13 -7.23 11.41 3.92
C ALA A 13 -6.92 10.16 3.07
N PRO A 14 -7.29 8.94 3.50
CA PRO A 14 -8.07 8.66 4.72
C PRO A 14 -7.23 8.40 5.98
N TYR A 15 -5.89 8.32 5.91
CA TYR A 15 -5.07 7.98 7.09
C TYR A 15 -5.19 9.01 8.22
N ASN A 16 -5.40 10.28 7.89
CA ASN A 16 -5.57 11.33 8.89
C ASN A 16 -6.80 11.15 9.79
N GLU A 17 -7.80 10.33 9.43
CA GLU A 17 -8.92 9.99 10.32
C GLU A 17 -8.44 9.26 11.59
N ILE A 18 -7.47 8.34 11.43
CA ILE A 18 -6.83 7.64 12.56
C ILE A 18 -6.07 8.63 13.43
N VAL A 19 -5.38 9.60 12.80
CA VAL A 19 -4.67 10.67 13.51
C VAL A 19 -5.65 11.53 14.31
N HIS A 20 -6.77 11.93 13.71
CA HIS A 20 -7.82 12.70 14.40
C HIS A 20 -8.41 11.94 15.58
N PHE A 21 -8.70 10.64 15.41
CA PHE A 21 -9.14 9.79 16.51
C PHE A 21 -8.11 9.74 17.64
N CYS A 22 -6.83 9.49 17.32
CA CYS A 22 -5.75 9.40 18.30
C CYS A 22 -5.44 10.75 18.98
N LYS A 23 -5.65 11.89 18.31
CA LYS A 23 -5.53 13.24 18.89
C LYS A 23 -6.52 13.46 20.05
N ILE A 24 -7.70 12.86 19.97
CA ILE A 24 -8.75 12.94 21.00
C ILE A 24 -8.54 11.84 22.06
N HIS A 25 -8.32 10.60 21.61
CA HIS A 25 -8.24 9.40 22.44
C HIS A 25 -6.80 8.94 22.67
N ARG A 26 -6.01 9.77 23.35
CA ARG A 26 -4.56 9.53 23.56
C ARG A 26 -4.25 8.24 24.31
N ASP A 27 -5.15 7.78 25.16
CA ASP A 27 -5.05 6.53 25.92
C ASP A 27 -5.33 5.27 25.08
N LYS A 28 -5.84 5.43 23.85
CA LYS A 28 -6.25 4.33 22.96
C LYS A 28 -5.28 4.03 21.83
N ILE A 29 -4.18 4.77 21.70
CA ILE A 29 -3.25 4.67 20.57
C ILE A 29 -2.79 3.21 20.34
N GLU A 30 -2.34 2.53 21.39
CA GLU A 30 -1.87 1.15 21.25
C GLU A 30 -3.01 0.18 20.88
N THR A 31 -4.18 0.31 21.50
CA THR A 31 -5.36 -0.51 21.14
C THR A 31 -5.79 -0.30 19.69
N VAL A 32 -5.73 0.94 19.19
CA VAL A 32 -6.06 1.27 17.79
C VAL A 32 -5.11 0.54 16.84
N PHE A 33 -3.79 0.65 17.06
CA PHE A 33 -2.82 0.04 16.15
C PHE A 33 -2.71 -1.48 16.31
N GLU A 34 -2.97 -2.02 17.50
CA GLU A 34 -3.17 -3.45 17.71
C GLU A 34 -4.37 -3.95 16.88
N THR A 35 -5.51 -3.26 16.94
CA THR A 35 -6.69 -3.60 16.14
C THR A 35 -6.40 -3.52 14.64
N LEU A 36 -5.79 -2.42 14.18
CA LEU A 36 -5.45 -2.23 12.77
C LEU A 36 -4.43 -3.24 12.25
N SER A 37 -3.59 -3.83 13.12
CA SER A 37 -2.62 -4.85 12.72
C SER A 37 -3.29 -6.09 12.10
N TYR A 38 -4.51 -6.43 12.52
CA TYR A 38 -5.29 -7.54 11.96
C TYR A 38 -5.80 -7.27 10.54
N PHE A 39 -5.82 -6.00 10.11
CA PHE A 39 -6.29 -5.56 8.80
C PHE A 39 -5.15 -5.05 7.90
N ASP A 40 -3.90 -5.12 8.36
CA ASP A 40 -2.79 -4.57 7.61
C ASP A 40 -2.41 -5.43 6.39
N GLY A 41 -2.48 -4.82 5.21
CA GLY A 41 -2.04 -5.45 3.96
C GLY A 41 -0.59 -5.93 3.98
N VAL A 42 0.30 -5.34 4.80
CA VAL A 42 1.66 -5.86 5.01
C VAL A 42 1.64 -7.27 5.58
N ASN A 43 0.76 -7.52 6.56
CA ASN A 43 0.62 -8.85 7.15
C ASN A 43 0.03 -9.83 6.15
N PHE A 44 -1.01 -9.44 5.40
CA PHE A 44 -1.57 -10.32 4.36
C PHE A 44 -0.58 -10.60 3.22
N ALA A 45 0.26 -9.64 2.86
CA ALA A 45 1.24 -9.78 1.78
C ALA A 45 2.23 -10.94 2.02
N ALA A 46 2.65 -11.18 3.26
CA ALA A 46 3.50 -12.31 3.63
C ALA A 46 2.88 -13.69 3.30
N ARG A 47 1.56 -13.74 3.09
CA ARG A 47 0.80 -14.97 2.80
C ARG A 47 0.49 -15.13 1.31
N ILE A 48 0.85 -14.15 0.47
CA ILE A 48 0.59 -14.19 -0.97
C ILE A 48 1.56 -15.18 -1.64
N LYS A 49 0.99 -16.21 -2.27
CA LYS A 49 1.71 -17.19 -3.11
C LYS A 49 1.39 -17.07 -4.59
N ALA A 50 0.28 -16.40 -4.94
CA ALA A 50 -0.10 -16.15 -6.33
C ALA A 50 0.84 -15.13 -6.99
N PRO A 51 1.05 -15.22 -8.31
CA PRO A 51 1.72 -14.16 -9.08
C PRO A 51 1.01 -12.82 -8.89
N ALA A 52 1.79 -11.77 -8.62
CA ALA A 52 1.24 -10.44 -8.32
C ALA A 52 1.95 -9.33 -9.10
N LEU A 53 1.15 -8.45 -9.71
CA LEU A 53 1.62 -7.20 -10.30
C LEU A 53 1.17 -6.03 -9.42
N PHE A 54 2.13 -5.27 -8.90
CA PHE A 54 1.91 -4.05 -8.12
C PHE A 54 2.25 -2.80 -8.95
N SER A 55 1.79 -1.64 -8.49
CA SER A 55 2.30 -0.35 -8.92
C SER A 55 2.36 0.66 -7.78
N THR A 56 3.18 1.70 -7.94
CA THR A 56 3.25 2.81 -6.99
C THR A 56 3.67 4.10 -7.70
N GLY A 57 3.02 5.21 -7.36
CA GLY A 57 3.45 6.57 -7.73
C GLY A 57 4.37 7.12 -6.64
N LEU A 58 5.59 7.55 -6.98
CA LEU A 58 6.57 8.00 -5.97
C LEU A 58 6.20 9.33 -5.30
N MET A 59 5.24 10.07 -5.88
CA MET A 59 4.69 11.31 -5.30
C MET A 59 3.29 11.10 -4.69
N ASP A 60 2.86 9.85 -4.50
CA ASP A 60 1.55 9.55 -3.89
C ASP A 60 1.54 9.89 -2.40
N GLU A 61 0.84 10.95 -2.02
CA GLU A 61 0.64 11.34 -0.62
C GLU A 61 -0.58 10.65 0.03
N THR A 62 -1.46 10.01 -0.74
CA THR A 62 -2.62 9.26 -0.22
C THR A 62 -2.22 7.86 0.22
N CYS A 63 -1.42 7.18 -0.62
CA CYS A 63 -0.84 5.86 -0.35
C CYS A 63 0.70 5.94 -0.46
N PRO A 64 1.41 6.43 0.59
CA PRO A 64 2.83 6.73 0.51
C PRO A 64 3.66 5.54 0.00
N PRO A 65 4.63 5.74 -0.91
CA PRO A 65 5.39 4.65 -1.54
C PRO A 65 6.01 3.70 -0.52
N ARG A 66 6.50 4.24 0.60
CA ARG A 66 7.07 3.44 1.70
C ARG A 66 6.08 2.39 2.23
N THR A 67 4.79 2.72 2.29
CA THR A 67 3.74 1.80 2.76
C THR A 67 3.41 0.74 1.70
N VAL A 68 3.42 1.12 0.41
CA VAL A 68 3.22 0.19 -0.72
C VAL A 68 4.38 -0.80 -0.81
N PHE A 69 5.62 -0.30 -0.77
CA PHE A 69 6.82 -1.14 -0.75
C PHE A 69 6.89 -2.02 0.49
N ALA A 70 6.41 -1.55 1.66
CA ALA A 70 6.34 -2.40 2.85
C ALA A 70 5.48 -3.66 2.57
N ALA A 71 4.33 -3.53 1.90
CA ALA A 71 3.51 -4.67 1.53
C ALA A 71 4.18 -5.51 0.42
N TYR A 72 4.60 -4.87 -0.68
CA TYR A 72 5.23 -5.55 -1.81
C TYR A 72 6.45 -6.39 -1.40
N ASN A 73 7.29 -5.86 -0.49
CA ASN A 73 8.51 -6.54 -0.06
C ASN A 73 8.21 -7.80 0.77
N GLN A 74 7.08 -7.88 1.46
CA GLN A 74 6.68 -9.08 2.22
C GLN A 74 6.21 -10.25 1.33
N ILE A 75 5.81 -9.99 0.09
CA ILE A 75 5.34 -11.05 -0.81
C ILE A 75 6.48 -12.03 -1.11
N GLU A 76 6.30 -13.31 -0.84
CA GLU A 76 7.28 -14.37 -1.15
C GLU A 76 7.05 -15.02 -2.52
N GLY A 77 5.83 -14.91 -3.07
CA GLY A 77 5.49 -15.42 -4.39
C GLY A 77 6.08 -14.60 -5.55
N PRO A 78 5.90 -15.06 -6.81
CA PRO A 78 6.31 -14.31 -7.99
C PRO A 78 5.68 -12.92 -7.99
N LYS A 79 6.50 -11.88 -8.14
CA LYS A 79 6.02 -10.50 -8.02
C LYS A 79 6.76 -9.54 -8.94
N GLU A 80 6.01 -8.59 -9.48
CA GLU A 80 6.51 -7.48 -10.27
C GLU A 80 5.94 -6.16 -9.74
N ILE A 81 6.67 -5.05 -9.89
CA ILE A 81 6.18 -3.72 -9.53
C ILE A 81 6.52 -2.70 -10.62
N LYS A 82 5.52 -1.91 -11.01
CA LYS A 82 5.72 -0.73 -11.87
C LYS A 82 5.84 0.52 -11.01
N VAL A 83 6.93 1.24 -11.17
CA VAL A 83 7.22 2.47 -10.42
C VAL A 83 7.01 3.66 -11.34
N TYR A 84 6.16 4.58 -10.90
CA TYR A 84 5.83 5.81 -11.62
C TYR A 84 6.46 7.01 -10.88
N PRO A 85 7.63 7.52 -11.31
CA PRO A 85 8.44 8.40 -10.47
C PRO A 85 7.85 9.77 -10.16
N TYR A 86 6.97 10.28 -11.02
CA TYR A 86 6.40 11.63 -10.90
C TYR A 86 4.89 11.62 -10.71
N ASN A 87 4.28 10.43 -10.67
CA ASN A 87 2.85 10.30 -10.49
C ASN A 87 2.50 10.29 -9.00
N GLN A 88 1.31 10.79 -8.70
CA GLN A 88 0.73 10.78 -7.37
C GLN A 88 -0.23 9.58 -7.24
N HIS A 89 -1.40 9.79 -6.64
CA HIS A 89 -2.37 8.74 -6.37
C HIS A 89 -3.03 8.15 -7.64
N GLU A 90 -2.94 8.83 -8.77
CA GLU A 90 -3.38 8.30 -10.06
C GLU A 90 -2.50 7.14 -10.55
N GLY A 91 -1.28 7.00 -10.02
CA GLY A 91 -0.31 6.01 -10.44
C GLY A 91 -0.07 6.06 -11.95
N GLY A 92 -0.11 4.91 -12.61
CA GLY A 92 0.13 4.82 -14.06
C GLY A 92 -1.11 4.90 -14.95
N GLN A 93 -2.32 5.07 -14.40
CA GLN A 93 -3.58 5.11 -15.17
C GLN A 93 -3.66 4.11 -16.36
N THR A 94 -3.75 4.62 -17.59
CA THR A 94 -3.83 3.84 -18.83
C THR A 94 -2.56 3.02 -19.07
N ASP A 95 -1.37 3.57 -18.78
CA ASP A 95 -0.11 2.83 -18.90
C ASP A 95 -0.10 1.61 -17.99
N GLN A 96 -0.53 1.77 -16.73
CA GLN A 96 -0.66 0.62 -15.82
C GLN A 96 -1.71 -0.39 -16.30
N THR A 97 -2.72 0.07 -17.05
CA THR A 97 -3.71 -0.84 -17.64
C THR A 97 -3.11 -1.71 -18.73
N ILE A 98 -2.24 -1.15 -19.57
CA ILE A 98 -1.49 -1.90 -20.58
C ILE A 98 -0.57 -2.92 -19.90
N GLU A 99 0.13 -2.52 -18.83
CA GLU A 99 1.01 -3.40 -18.07
C GLU A 99 0.27 -4.59 -17.44
N LYS A 100 -0.95 -4.37 -16.91
CA LYS A 100 -1.81 -5.45 -16.42
C LYS A 100 -2.19 -6.44 -17.53
N LEU A 101 -2.53 -5.94 -18.73
CA LEU A 101 -2.89 -6.80 -19.86
C LEU A 101 -1.70 -7.66 -20.31
N ALA A 102 -0.50 -7.06 -20.39
CA ALA A 102 0.72 -7.78 -20.75
C ALA A 102 1.09 -8.84 -19.70
N PHE A 103 1.04 -8.49 -18.41
CA PHE A 103 1.31 -9.41 -17.31
C PHE A 103 0.38 -10.64 -17.34
N LEU A 104 -0.92 -10.42 -17.52
CA LEU A 104 -1.90 -11.50 -17.60
C LEU A 104 -1.73 -12.35 -18.86
N ALA A 105 -1.46 -11.73 -20.01
CA ALA A 105 -1.21 -12.45 -21.25
C ALA A 105 0.00 -13.39 -21.14
N ASN A 106 1.06 -12.96 -20.45
CA ASN A 106 2.26 -13.78 -20.24
C ASN A 106 2.07 -14.87 -19.18
N LEU A 107 1.19 -14.65 -18.19
CA LEU A 107 0.97 -15.61 -17.10
C LEU A 107 0.21 -16.87 -17.56
N TRP A 108 -0.57 -16.77 -18.64
CA TRP A 108 -1.40 -17.87 -19.16
C TRP A 108 -0.92 -18.44 -20.50
N GLN A 109 0.32 -18.15 -20.89
CA GLN A 109 1.02 -18.89 -21.96
C GLN A 109 1.66 -20.15 -21.41
#